data_AF-A0A178LDG1-F1
#
_entry.id   AF-A0A178LDG1-F1
#
_cell.length_a   1.000
_cell.length_b   1.000
_cell.length_c   1.000
_cell.angle_alpha   90.00
_cell.angle_beta   90.00
_cell.angle_gamma   90.00
#
_symmetry.space_group_name_H-M   'P 1'
#
loop_
_entity.id
_entity.type
_entity.pdbx_description
1 polymer ?
#
loop_
_entity_poly.entity_id
_entity_poly.type
_entity_poly.pdbx_seq_one_letter_code
_entity_poly.pdbx_strand_id
1 'polypeptide(L)'
;MADAAKHHRRLIAIGKLESYDSAKQQLKLQCPFGMPFFKVTPDIWERTIKSYRKAIGAHEKGYSVVAILQTDKPVVGKKCTTANVLNVALMIVSDEWIPVESGYELFIERMLRAQKRSFIKPMRFDCKVNPVFPDFWLTDSVSGGHIPMEVYGLDDPKYLARKAAKAVIYNTKYTPAGWWHWNAYLDKKCAAIPPFPL
;
A
#
# COMPACT_ATOMS: atom_id res chain seq x y z
N MET A 1 5.07 -0.42 26.46
CA MET A 1 5.32 1.03 26.66
C MET A 1 6.18 1.33 27.88
N ALA A 2 5.78 0.92 29.09
CA ALA A 2 6.56 1.16 30.30
C ALA A 2 7.99 0.57 30.24
N ASP A 3 8.14 -0.63 29.67
CA ASP A 3 9.45 -1.26 29.41
C ASP A 3 10.35 -0.41 28.49
N ALA A 4 9.81 0.03 27.35
CA ALA A 4 10.56 0.87 26.40
C ALA A 4 10.95 2.22 27.00
N ALA A 5 10.09 2.83 27.83
CA ALA A 5 10.42 4.05 28.55
C ALA A 5 11.59 3.83 29.54
N LYS A 6 11.51 2.73 30.32
CA LYS A 6 12.52 2.32 31.30
C LYS A 6 13.88 2.04 30.66
N HIS A 7 13.89 1.45 29.46
CA HIS A 7 15.11 1.07 28.75
C HIS A 7 15.52 2.06 27.66
N HIS A 8 14.89 3.24 27.59
CA HIS A 8 15.16 4.29 26.59
C HIS A 8 15.14 3.79 25.14
N ARG A 9 14.23 2.85 24.84
CA ARG A 9 14.08 2.27 23.51
C ARG A 9 13.17 3.14 22.65
N ARG A 10 13.55 3.33 21.39
CA ARG A 10 12.69 3.88 20.35
C ARG A 10 11.58 2.90 20.01
N LEU A 11 10.46 3.40 19.50
CA LEU A 11 9.34 2.58 19.07
C LEU A 11 9.18 2.66 17.56
N ILE A 12 8.72 1.55 16.99
CA ILE A 12 8.05 1.54 15.70
C ILE A 12 6.57 1.28 15.99
N ALA A 13 5.71 2.23 15.64
CA ALA A 13 4.27 2.07 15.75
C ALA A 13 3.68 1.85 14.36
N ILE A 14 2.83 0.83 14.22
CA ILE A 14 2.19 0.46 12.96
C ILE A 14 0.69 0.37 13.23
N GLY A 15 -0.11 1.04 12.41
CA GLY A 15 -1.56 1.04 12.54
C GLY A 15 -2.23 1.75 11.37
N LYS A 16 -3.55 1.56 11.21
CA LYS A 16 -4.30 2.36 10.23
C LYS A 16 -4.29 3.82 10.67
N LEU A 17 -4.05 4.74 9.75
CA LEU A 17 -4.16 6.17 9.98
C LEU A 17 -5.62 6.52 10.23
N GLU A 18 -5.88 7.22 11.32
CA GLU A 18 -7.22 7.75 11.63
C GLU A 18 -7.32 9.21 11.19
N SER A 19 -6.35 10.02 11.62
CA SER A 19 -6.37 11.46 11.37
C SER A 19 -5.02 12.10 11.70
N TYR A 20 -4.83 13.32 11.18
CA TYR A 20 -3.81 14.26 11.65
C TYR A 20 -4.52 15.52 12.17
N ASP A 21 -4.28 15.87 13.42
CA ASP A 21 -4.77 17.10 14.05
C ASP A 21 -3.67 18.16 13.96
N SER A 22 -3.84 19.13 13.05
CA SER A 22 -2.86 20.19 12.80
C SER A 22 -2.73 21.16 13.98
N ALA A 23 -3.82 21.43 14.71
CA ALA A 23 -3.81 22.33 15.87
C ALA A 23 -3.02 21.72 17.02
N LYS A 24 -3.11 20.40 17.21
CA LYS A 24 -2.37 19.67 18.25
C LYS A 24 -1.05 19.08 17.76
N GLN A 25 -0.74 19.21 16.47
CA GLN A 25 0.42 18.61 15.83
C GLN A 25 0.51 17.11 16.16
N GLN A 26 -0.61 16.40 16.03
CA GLN A 26 -0.77 15.06 16.56
C GLN A 26 -1.30 14.11 15.48
N LEU A 27 -0.62 12.98 15.32
CA LEU A 27 -1.05 11.91 14.43
C LEU A 27 -1.75 10.82 15.27
N LYS A 28 -2.91 10.38 14.78
CA LYS A 28 -3.70 9.33 15.44
C LYS A 28 -3.74 8.08 14.56
N LEU A 29 -3.48 6.95 15.18
CA LEU A 29 -3.67 5.64 14.59
C LEU A 29 -4.99 5.06 15.12
N GLN A 30 -5.73 4.37 14.27
CA GLN A 30 -6.84 3.51 14.69
C GLN A 30 -6.26 2.39 15.54
N CYS A 31 -6.34 2.54 16.86
CA CYS A 31 -5.98 1.51 17.80
C CYS A 31 -6.80 1.74 19.08
N PRO A 32 -7.49 0.71 19.60
CA PRO A 32 -8.40 0.92 20.71
C PRO A 32 -7.67 1.15 22.05
N PHE A 33 -6.43 0.67 22.25
CA PHE A 33 -5.77 0.79 23.58
C PHE A 33 -4.23 0.85 23.56
N GLY A 34 -3.65 1.63 24.48
CA GLY A 34 -2.25 1.53 24.91
C GLY A 34 -1.18 2.21 24.05
N MET A 35 -1.57 2.79 22.91
CA MET A 35 -0.67 3.60 22.07
C MET A 35 -0.40 4.98 22.70
N PRO A 36 0.80 5.57 22.52
CA PRO A 36 1.10 6.92 22.95
C PRO A 36 0.39 7.90 22.02
N PHE A 37 0.24 9.13 22.47
CA PHE A 37 -0.02 10.22 21.54
C PHE A 37 1.25 10.56 20.77
N PHE A 38 1.16 10.45 19.44
CA PHE A 38 2.26 10.70 18.53
C PHE A 38 2.29 12.18 18.15
N LYS A 39 3.29 12.90 18.65
CA LYS A 39 3.54 14.30 18.30
C LYS A 39 4.35 14.35 17.01
N VAL A 40 3.88 15.11 16.04
CA VAL A 40 4.52 15.25 14.72
C VAL A 40 4.73 16.73 14.46
N THR A 41 5.98 17.15 14.33
CA THR A 41 6.30 18.54 14.01
C THR A 41 5.81 18.91 12.59
N PRO A 42 5.52 20.19 12.31
CA PRO A 42 5.04 20.62 11.01
C PRO A 42 5.97 20.25 9.85
N ASP A 43 7.29 20.35 10.04
CA ASP A 43 8.30 20.00 9.03
C ASP A 43 8.27 18.50 8.65
N ILE A 44 8.11 17.61 9.64
CA ILE A 44 7.97 16.18 9.40
C ILE A 44 6.66 15.92 8.64
N TRP A 45 5.58 16.60 9.02
CA TRP A 45 4.28 16.42 8.38
C TRP A 45 4.25 16.94 6.94
N GLU A 46 4.79 18.13 6.67
CA GLU A 46 4.93 18.68 5.31
C GLU A 46 5.75 17.76 4.41
N ARG A 47 6.87 17.24 4.91
CA ARG A 47 7.68 16.24 4.21
C ARG A 47 6.88 14.97 3.94
N THR A 48 6.06 14.53 4.91
CA THR A 48 5.20 13.35 4.77
C THR A 48 4.16 13.56 3.67
N ILE A 49 3.45 14.69 3.67
CA ILE A 49 2.49 15.04 2.61
C ILE A 49 3.19 15.04 1.25
N LYS A 50 4.36 15.67 1.14
CA LYS A 50 5.11 15.76 -0.12
C LYS A 50 5.51 14.39 -0.67
N SER A 51 5.98 13.48 0.19
CA SER A 51 6.43 12.14 -0.19
C SER A 51 5.29 11.15 -0.42
N TYR A 52 4.19 11.27 0.33
CA TYR A 52 3.10 10.30 0.35
C TYR A 52 1.77 10.88 -0.16
N ARG A 53 1.81 11.81 -1.12
CA ARG A 53 0.62 12.48 -1.69
C ARG A 53 -0.49 11.51 -2.08
N LYS A 54 -0.14 10.38 -2.69
CA LYS A 54 -1.09 9.33 -3.09
C LYS A 54 -1.81 8.72 -1.89
N ALA A 55 -1.07 8.40 -0.83
CA ALA A 55 -1.65 7.82 0.38
C ALA A 55 -2.52 8.84 1.12
N ILE A 56 -2.08 10.10 1.23
CA ILE A 56 -2.91 11.18 1.81
C ILE A 56 -4.21 11.34 1.03
N GLY A 57 -4.14 11.49 -0.30
CA GLY A 57 -5.34 11.62 -1.12
C GLY A 57 -6.22 10.37 -1.12
N ALA A 58 -5.66 9.19 -0.85
CA ALA A 58 -6.45 7.97 -0.66
C ALA A 58 -7.17 7.95 0.69
N HIS A 59 -6.49 8.37 1.76
CA HIS A 59 -7.08 8.52 3.08
C HIS A 59 -8.24 9.54 3.08
N GLU A 60 -8.07 10.67 2.40
CA GLU A 60 -9.13 11.69 2.22
C GLU A 60 -10.36 11.14 1.49
N LYS A 61 -10.18 10.16 0.61
CA LYS A 61 -11.26 9.44 -0.09
C LYS A 61 -11.87 8.31 0.74
N GLY A 62 -11.41 8.12 1.99
CA GLY A 62 -11.88 7.07 2.89
C GLY A 62 -11.24 5.70 2.66
N TYR A 63 -10.17 5.59 1.86
CA TYR A 63 -9.44 4.34 1.73
C TYR A 63 -8.56 4.08 2.96
N SER A 64 -8.38 2.80 3.30
CA SER A 64 -7.49 2.40 4.40
C SER A 64 -6.04 2.74 4.07
N VAL A 65 -5.40 3.48 4.96
CA VAL A 65 -3.96 3.79 4.87
C VAL A 65 -3.31 3.35 6.16
N VAL A 66 -2.24 2.57 6.07
CA VAL A 66 -1.40 2.21 7.21
C VAL A 66 -0.31 3.26 7.35
N ALA A 67 -0.10 3.72 8.59
CA ALA A 67 1.01 4.56 8.97
C ALA A 67 2.02 3.74 9.79
N ILE A 68 3.28 3.85 9.40
CA ILE A 68 4.43 3.33 10.12
C ILE A 68 5.19 4.53 10.67
N LEU A 69 5.25 4.63 12.00
CA LEU A 69 5.86 5.74 12.72
C LEU A 69 7.11 5.25 13.40
N GLN A 70 8.24 5.87 13.10
CA GLN A 70 9.44 5.74 13.92
C GLN A 70 9.43 6.87 14.94
N THR A 71 9.53 6.54 16.22
CA THR A 71 9.48 7.54 17.30
C THR A 71 10.77 7.57 18.10
N ASP A 72 10.90 8.60 18.93
CA ASP A 72 11.82 8.59 20.06
C ASP A 72 11.33 7.66 21.18
N LYS A 73 11.97 7.77 22.36
CA LYS A 73 11.53 7.04 23.55
C LYS A 73 10.17 7.59 24.03
N PRO A 74 9.21 6.72 24.39
CA PRO A 74 7.96 7.19 24.94
C PRO A 74 8.19 7.83 26.30
N VAL A 75 7.52 8.96 26.54
CA VAL A 75 7.50 9.68 27.81
C VAL A 75 6.16 9.41 28.49
N VAL A 76 6.20 8.74 29.64
CA VAL A 76 5.00 8.46 30.45
C VAL A 76 4.66 9.71 31.25
N GLY A 77 3.58 10.39 30.87
CA GLY A 77 3.03 11.52 31.60
C GLY A 77 1.94 11.10 32.60
N LYS A 78 1.46 12.05 33.41
CA LYS A 78 0.43 11.79 34.44
C LYS A 78 -0.92 11.33 33.86
N LYS A 79 -1.30 11.84 32.68
CA LYS A 79 -2.59 11.54 32.02
C LYS A 79 -2.45 10.62 30.82
N CYS A 80 -1.32 10.68 30.12
CA CYS A 80 -1.10 9.94 28.88
C CYS A 80 0.39 9.76 28.61
N THR A 81 0.72 8.72 27.84
CA THR A 81 2.06 8.52 27.30
C THR A 81 2.17 9.26 25.96
N THR A 82 3.28 9.94 25.72
CA THR A 82 3.54 10.65 24.46
C THR A 82 4.86 10.20 23.84
N ALA A 83 4.97 10.23 22.52
CA ALA A 83 6.23 10.02 21.81
C ALA A 83 6.33 11.00 20.64
N ASN A 84 7.53 11.53 20.39
CA ASN A 84 7.79 12.38 19.23
C ASN A 84 8.11 11.48 18.04
N VAL A 85 7.40 11.72 16.94
CA VAL A 85 7.63 11.04 15.67
C VAL A 85 8.87 11.64 15.02
N LEU A 86 9.77 10.76 14.59
CA LEU A 86 11.00 11.11 13.88
C LEU A 86 10.80 10.93 12.37
N ASN A 87 10.12 9.86 11.97
CA ASN A 87 9.81 9.56 10.57
C ASN A 87 8.41 8.95 10.44
N VAL A 88 7.77 9.22 9.31
CA VAL A 88 6.47 8.66 8.91
C VAL A 88 6.62 7.98 7.56
N ALA A 89 6.08 6.77 7.44
CA ALA A 89 5.80 6.14 6.17
C ALA A 89 4.31 5.81 6.07
N LEU A 90 3.70 6.06 4.91
CA LEU A 90 2.29 5.80 4.65
C LEU A 90 2.15 4.83 3.49
N MET A 91 1.19 3.91 3.60
CA MET A 91 0.93 2.89 2.59
C MET A 91 -0.57 2.66 2.46
N ILE A 92 -1.10 2.68 1.24
CA ILE A 92 -2.50 2.33 0.98
C ILE A 92 -2.61 0.82 1.12
N VAL A 93 -3.65 0.35 1.82
CA VAL A 93 -3.89 -1.08 2.01
C VAL A 93 -5.33 -1.45 1.72
N SER A 94 -5.56 -2.71 1.35
CA SER A 94 -6.90 -3.29 1.35
C SER A 94 -7.43 -3.53 2.76
N ASP A 95 -8.69 -3.97 2.83
CA ASP A 95 -9.32 -4.35 4.10
C ASP A 95 -8.57 -5.53 4.76
N GLU A 96 -7.96 -6.41 3.95
CA GLU A 96 -7.09 -7.53 4.34
C GLU A 96 -5.63 -7.12 4.58
N TRP A 97 -5.35 -5.81 4.71
CA TRP A 97 -4.00 -5.26 4.92
C TRP A 97 -3.01 -5.54 3.77
N ILE A 98 -3.49 -5.83 2.56
CA ILE A 98 -2.62 -6.03 1.39
C ILE A 98 -2.16 -4.66 0.86
N PRO A 99 -0.85 -4.41 0.75
CA PRO A 99 -0.32 -3.17 0.16
C PRO A 99 -0.73 -3.00 -1.31
N VAL A 100 -1.19 -1.80 -1.66
CA VAL A 100 -1.55 -1.42 -3.03
C VAL A 100 -0.93 -0.08 -3.42
N GLU A 101 -0.57 0.08 -4.70
CA GLU A 101 0.08 1.29 -5.20
C GLU A 101 -0.91 2.28 -5.83
N SER A 102 -2.16 1.86 -6.02
CA SER A 102 -3.23 2.66 -6.63
C SER A 102 -4.62 2.23 -6.15
N GLY A 103 -5.61 3.13 -6.30
CA GLY A 103 -7.01 2.79 -6.05
C GLY A 103 -7.57 1.76 -7.04
N TYR A 104 -6.99 1.66 -8.24
CA TYR A 104 -7.36 0.64 -9.22
C TYR A 104 -6.89 -0.75 -8.80
N GLU A 105 -5.69 -0.88 -8.23
CA GLU A 105 -5.25 -2.13 -7.62
C GLU A 105 -6.15 -2.55 -6.45
N LEU A 106 -6.57 -1.59 -5.61
CA LEU A 106 -7.52 -1.88 -4.54
C LEU A 106 -8.85 -2.41 -5.09
N PHE A 107 -9.32 -1.86 -6.21
CA PHE A 107 -10.55 -2.33 -6.87
C PHE A 107 -10.41 -3.77 -7.37
N ILE A 108 -9.30 -4.08 -8.04
CA ILE A 108 -9.02 -5.44 -8.54
C ILE A 108 -8.83 -6.44 -7.39
N GLU A 109 -8.13 -6.07 -6.31
CA GLU A 109 -8.01 -6.90 -5.10
C GLU A 109 -9.39 -7.24 -4.53
N ARG A 110 -10.27 -6.23 -4.39
CA ARG A 110 -11.64 -6.43 -3.91
C ARG A 110 -12.44 -7.35 -4.81
N MET A 111 -12.29 -7.22 -6.13
CA MET A 111 -12.95 -8.13 -7.08
C MET A 111 -12.43 -9.56 -6.97
N LEU A 112 -11.10 -9.76 -6.90
CA LEU A 112 -10.48 -11.07 -6.73
C LEU A 112 -11.00 -11.74 -5.45
N ARG A 113 -11.04 -11.01 -4.33
CA ARG A 113 -11.56 -11.48 -3.06
C ARG A 113 -13.05 -11.80 -3.10
N ALA A 114 -13.88 -10.93 -3.70
CA ALA A 114 -15.31 -11.17 -3.86
C ALA A 114 -15.59 -12.43 -4.69
N GLN A 115 -14.77 -12.70 -5.70
CA GLN A 115 -14.82 -13.91 -6.52
C GLN A 115 -14.08 -15.11 -5.89
N LYS A 116 -13.56 -14.97 -4.67
CA LYS A 116 -12.80 -16.01 -3.94
C LYS A 116 -11.62 -16.59 -4.73
N ARG A 117 -10.97 -15.74 -5.52
CA ARG A 117 -9.79 -16.13 -6.31
C ARG A 117 -8.55 -16.26 -5.43
N SER A 118 -7.67 -17.20 -5.76
CA SER A 118 -6.35 -17.33 -5.14
C SER A 118 -5.35 -16.45 -5.88
N PHE A 119 -4.66 -15.56 -5.16
CA PHE A 119 -3.68 -14.68 -5.76
C PHE A 119 -2.52 -14.32 -4.80
N ILE A 120 -1.40 -13.87 -5.37
CA ILE A 120 -0.23 -13.35 -4.65
C ILE A 120 0.05 -11.91 -5.13
N LYS A 121 0.16 -10.96 -4.19
CA LYS A 121 0.73 -9.62 -4.48
C LYS A 121 2.25 -9.66 -4.20
N PRO A 122 3.12 -9.61 -5.22
CA PRO A 122 4.56 -9.73 -4.99
C PRO A 122 5.13 -8.48 -4.31
N MET A 123 6.03 -8.71 -3.34
CA MET A 123 6.82 -7.65 -2.69
C MET A 123 7.99 -7.26 -3.60
N ARG A 124 8.17 -5.96 -3.86
CA ARG A 124 9.21 -5.46 -4.78
C ARG A 124 10.64 -5.58 -4.26
N PHE A 125 10.83 -5.90 -2.98
CA PHE A 125 12.13 -5.83 -2.31
C PHE A 125 12.94 -7.15 -2.34
N ASP A 126 12.36 -8.26 -2.78
CA ASP A 126 12.96 -9.60 -2.63
C ASP A 126 13.72 -10.12 -3.87
N CYS A 127 14.27 -9.26 -4.74
CA CYS A 127 15.03 -9.77 -5.88
C CYS A 127 16.28 -8.97 -6.28
N LYS A 128 17.41 -9.69 -6.32
CA LYS A 128 18.72 -9.23 -6.83
C LYS A 128 18.85 -9.40 -8.36
N VAL A 129 17.93 -10.12 -9.02
CA VAL A 129 18.03 -10.46 -10.46
C VAL A 129 16.67 -10.31 -11.16
N ASN A 130 16.24 -9.06 -11.33
CA ASN A 130 15.22 -8.55 -12.24
C ASN A 130 14.17 -9.55 -12.83
N PRO A 131 13.31 -10.21 -12.03
CA PRO A 131 12.07 -10.74 -12.57
C PRO A 131 11.07 -9.58 -12.69
N VAL A 132 10.36 -9.52 -13.81
CA VAL A 132 9.23 -8.59 -13.94
C VAL A 132 8.16 -8.99 -12.93
N PHE A 133 7.90 -8.12 -11.96
CA PHE A 133 6.82 -8.32 -10.99
C PHE A 133 5.51 -7.74 -11.53
N PRO A 134 4.48 -8.59 -11.73
CA PRO A 134 3.13 -8.12 -11.99
C PRO A 134 2.53 -7.47 -10.76
N ASP A 135 1.40 -6.80 -10.93
CA ASP A 135 0.68 -6.26 -9.79
C ASP A 135 0.09 -7.40 -8.96
N PHE A 136 -0.43 -8.44 -9.60
CA PHE A 136 -0.89 -9.67 -8.96
C PHE A 136 -0.45 -10.91 -9.74
N TRP A 137 -0.28 -12.02 -9.05
CA TRP A 137 -0.22 -13.36 -9.63
C TRP A 137 -1.53 -14.05 -9.31
N LEU A 138 -2.25 -14.52 -10.32
CA LEU A 138 -3.38 -15.42 -10.13
C LEU A 138 -2.83 -16.84 -10.00
N THR A 139 -3.19 -17.56 -8.94
CA THR A 139 -2.56 -18.84 -8.57
C THR A 139 -3.51 -20.03 -8.65
N ASP A 140 -4.79 -19.80 -8.96
CA ASP A 140 -5.83 -20.81 -9.10
C ASP A 140 -6.18 -21.13 -10.56
N SER A 141 -5.27 -20.83 -11.50
CA SER A 141 -5.48 -21.13 -12.92
C SER A 141 -5.61 -22.64 -13.18
N VAL A 142 -6.66 -23.04 -13.90
CA VAL A 142 -6.89 -24.43 -14.34
C VAL A 142 -5.78 -24.92 -15.28
N SER A 143 -5.14 -24.03 -16.03
CA SER A 143 -4.08 -24.39 -16.99
C SER A 143 -2.77 -24.84 -16.33
N GLY A 144 -2.65 -24.74 -15.00
CA GLY A 144 -1.41 -24.93 -14.27
C GLY A 144 -0.48 -23.72 -14.38
N GLY A 145 0.10 -23.32 -13.25
CA GLY A 145 1.01 -22.17 -13.15
C GLY A 145 0.34 -20.85 -12.76
N HIS A 146 1.16 -19.84 -12.48
CA HIS A 146 0.69 -18.52 -12.08
C HIS A 146 0.48 -17.61 -13.29
N ILE A 147 -0.67 -16.94 -13.37
CA ILE A 147 -0.95 -15.98 -14.44
C ILE A 147 -0.61 -14.57 -13.93
N PRO A 148 0.29 -13.82 -14.61
CA PRO A 148 0.56 -12.44 -14.24
C PRO A 148 -0.62 -11.53 -14.57
N MET A 149 -0.92 -10.60 -13.68
CA MET A 149 -1.98 -9.61 -13.81
C MET A 149 -1.42 -8.19 -13.65
N GLU A 150 -1.70 -7.31 -14.61
CA GLU A 150 -1.26 -5.91 -14.60
C GLU A 150 -2.44 -4.94 -14.60
N VAL A 151 -2.36 -3.90 -13.75
CA VAL A 151 -3.37 -2.85 -13.64
C VAL A 151 -2.76 -1.52 -14.08
N TYR A 152 -3.09 -1.11 -15.30
CA TYR A 152 -2.51 0.10 -15.91
C TYR A 152 -3.33 1.36 -15.60
N GLY A 153 -2.85 2.17 -14.66
CA GLY A 153 -3.55 3.38 -14.20
C GLY A 153 -3.00 4.71 -14.71
N LEU A 154 -1.91 4.71 -15.50
CA LEU A 154 -1.21 5.90 -15.98
C LEU A 154 -0.98 5.85 -17.50
N ASP A 155 -0.78 7.01 -18.11
CA ASP A 155 -0.56 7.18 -19.55
C ASP A 155 0.71 7.95 -19.91
N ASP A 156 1.57 8.26 -18.95
CA ASP A 156 2.78 9.02 -19.23
C ASP A 156 3.76 8.21 -20.11
N PRO A 157 4.57 8.87 -20.98
CA PRO A 157 5.43 8.17 -21.94
C PRO A 157 6.40 7.17 -21.31
N LYS A 158 6.94 7.49 -20.14
CA LYS A 158 7.88 6.59 -19.42
C LYS A 158 7.16 5.35 -18.91
N TYR A 159 5.94 5.51 -18.42
CA TYR A 159 5.08 4.41 -18.01
C TYR A 159 4.66 3.52 -19.19
N LEU A 160 4.27 4.11 -20.32
CA LEU A 160 3.91 3.38 -21.54
C LEU A 160 5.09 2.56 -22.08
N ALA A 161 6.31 3.12 -22.08
CA ALA A 161 7.52 2.38 -22.47
C ALA A 161 7.78 1.18 -21.55
N ARG A 162 7.60 1.34 -20.23
CA ARG A 162 7.72 0.23 -19.26
C ARG A 162 6.65 -0.84 -19.48
N LYS A 163 5.40 -0.43 -19.73
CA LYS A 163 4.29 -1.33 -20.08
C LYS A 163 4.61 -2.16 -21.33
N ALA A 164 5.11 -1.53 -22.39
CA ALA A 164 5.49 -2.23 -23.62
C ALA A 164 6.61 -3.27 -23.38
N ALA A 165 7.66 -2.89 -22.64
CA ALA A 165 8.75 -3.81 -22.28
C ALA A 165 8.26 -5.01 -21.46
N LYS A 166 7.37 -4.78 -20.48
CA LYS A 166 6.74 -5.86 -19.71
C LYS A 166 5.90 -6.79 -20.60
N ALA A 167 5.09 -6.22 -21.49
CA ALA A 167 4.23 -6.98 -22.39
C ALA A 167 5.03 -7.92 -23.30
N VAL A 168 6.19 -7.49 -23.82
CA VAL A 168 7.10 -8.35 -24.60
C VAL A 168 7.56 -9.55 -23.76
N ILE A 169 7.97 -9.33 -22.52
CA ILE A 169 8.41 -10.41 -21.62
C ILE A 169 7.26 -11.37 -21.31
N TYR A 170 6.06 -10.85 -21.06
CA TYR A 170 4.89 -11.68 -20.76
C TYR A 170 4.42 -12.50 -21.96
N ASN A 171 4.35 -11.89 -23.14
CA ASN A 171 3.99 -12.59 -24.38
C ASN A 171 4.95 -13.74 -24.68
N THR A 172 6.25 -13.56 -24.43
CA THR A 172 7.24 -14.62 -24.63
C THR A 172 7.13 -15.73 -23.59
N LYS A 173 6.94 -15.39 -22.31
CA LYS A 173 7.07 -16.35 -21.20
C LYS A 173 5.79 -17.11 -20.85
N TYR A 174 4.61 -16.52 -21.06
CA TYR A 174 3.34 -17.07 -20.57
C TYR A 174 2.44 -17.59 -21.71
N THR A 175 3.00 -17.96 -22.85
CA THR A 175 2.26 -18.58 -23.96
C THR A 175 2.03 -20.09 -23.70
N PRO A 176 0.87 -20.68 -24.05
CA PRO A 176 -0.29 -20.07 -24.70
C PRO A 176 -1.33 -19.46 -23.75
N ALA A 177 -1.20 -19.67 -22.43
CA ALA A 177 -2.18 -19.20 -21.43
C ALA A 177 -2.36 -17.68 -21.41
N GLY A 178 -1.34 -16.93 -21.84
CA GLY A 178 -1.30 -15.49 -21.86
C GLY A 178 -1.11 -14.89 -20.48
N TRP A 179 -1.51 -13.63 -20.37
CA TRP A 179 -1.47 -12.84 -19.14
C TRP A 179 -2.65 -11.90 -19.12
N TRP A 180 -3.12 -11.54 -17.93
CA TRP A 180 -4.26 -10.65 -17.78
C TRP A 180 -3.78 -9.21 -17.64
N HIS A 181 -4.50 -8.28 -18.26
CA HIS A 181 -4.25 -6.87 -18.04
C HIS A 181 -5.52 -6.04 -18.16
N TRP A 182 -5.55 -4.92 -17.44
CA TRP A 182 -6.61 -3.93 -17.56
C TRP A 182 -6.04 -2.52 -17.67
N ASN A 183 -6.62 -1.70 -18.55
CA ASN A 183 -6.23 -0.31 -18.73
C ASN A 183 -7.22 0.62 -18.03
N ALA A 184 -7.04 0.75 -16.72
CA ALA A 184 -7.85 1.60 -15.84
C ALA A 184 -7.77 3.09 -16.19
N TYR A 185 -6.70 3.52 -16.86
CA TYR A 185 -6.60 4.90 -17.34
C TYR A 185 -7.70 5.24 -18.37
N LEU A 186 -7.99 4.29 -19.28
CA LEU A 186 -9.05 4.44 -20.29
C LEU A 186 -10.44 4.11 -19.74
N ASP A 187 -10.52 3.20 -18.76
CA ASP A 187 -11.77 2.78 -18.13
C ASP A 187 -11.89 3.32 -16.69
N LYS A 188 -11.92 4.65 -16.55
CA LYS A 188 -11.99 5.32 -15.22
C LYS A 188 -13.24 4.97 -14.41
N LYS A 189 -14.29 4.46 -15.07
CA LYS A 189 -15.55 4.03 -14.44
C LYS A 189 -15.54 2.55 -14.05
N CYS A 190 -14.46 1.81 -14.33
CA CYS A 190 -14.34 0.39 -14.05
C CYS A 190 -15.46 -0.46 -14.69
N ALA A 191 -15.95 -0.05 -15.86
CA ALA A 191 -17.11 -0.66 -16.50
C ALA A 191 -16.75 -1.82 -17.43
N ALA A 192 -15.51 -1.88 -17.90
CA ALA A 192 -15.03 -2.82 -18.91
C ALA A 192 -13.78 -3.58 -18.42
N ILE A 193 -13.82 -4.05 -17.17
CA ILE A 193 -12.77 -4.90 -16.60
C ILE A 193 -12.87 -6.30 -17.23
N PRO A 194 -11.80 -6.81 -17.87
CA PRO A 194 -11.82 -8.15 -18.44
C PRO A 194 -12.05 -9.21 -17.35
N PRO A 195 -12.81 -10.28 -17.62
CA PRO A 195 -13.01 -11.36 -16.66
C PRO A 195 -11.67 -11.97 -16.26
N PHE A 196 -11.56 -12.40 -15.00
CA PHE A 196 -10.35 -13.09 -14.56
C PHE A 196 -10.26 -14.47 -15.23
N PRO A 197 -9.08 -14.88 -15.75
CA PRO A 197 -8.89 -16.19 -16.36
C PRO A 197 -9.32 -17.32 -15.42
N LEU A 198 -9.79 -18.44 -15.97
CA LEU A 198 -10.10 -19.65 -15.20
C LEU A 198 -8.86 -20.51 -14.99
#